data_AF-A0A0Q1E2M3-F1
#
_entry.id   AF-A0A0Q1E2M3-F1
#
_cell.length_a   1.000
_cell.length_b   1.000
_cell.length_c   1.000
_cell.angle_alpha   90.00
_cell.angle_beta   90.00
_cell.angle_gamma   90.00
#
_symmetry.space_group_name_H-M   'P 1'
#
loop_
_entity.id
_entity.type
_entity.pdbx_description
1 polymer ?
#
loop_
_entity_poly.entity_id
_entity_poly.type
_entity_poly.pdbx_seq_one_letter_code
_entity_poly.pdbx_strand_id
1 'polypeptide(L)'
;MVALHERDLWLIEMKDYTYPDAQQPQELPVILGQKAAGTMALLYSLERAKADSEAKEFAVRCRAAKAIHLALHIEVKDAGRKEKQIHGLLSPLTDEIRKVGKTIGLSKTWVTSTLAPNPHTPWRARRDPERRARHVDR
;
A
#
# COMPACT_ATOMS: atom_id res chain seq x y z
N MET A 1 0.75 -1.81 -6.59
CA MET A 1 0.40 -0.93 -7.71
C MET A 1 0.70 0.50 -7.32
N VAL A 2 1.14 1.33 -8.27
CA VAL A 2 1.37 2.77 -8.07
C VAL A 2 0.46 3.52 -9.02
N ALA A 3 -0.25 4.52 -8.53
CA ALA A 3 -1.10 5.35 -9.35
C ALA A 3 -0.97 6.82 -8.93
N LEU A 4 -1.10 7.73 -9.89
CA LEU A 4 -1.21 9.16 -9.64
C LEU A 4 -2.58 9.62 -10.12
N HIS A 5 -3.38 10.16 -9.21
CA HIS A 5 -4.66 10.76 -9.54
C HIS A 5 -4.62 12.22 -9.12
N GLU A 6 -4.70 13.14 -10.08
CA GLU A 6 -4.50 14.57 -9.88
C GLU A 6 -3.16 14.87 -9.17
N ARG A 7 -3.20 15.14 -7.85
CA ARG A 7 -2.02 15.39 -7.00
C ARG A 7 -1.90 14.40 -5.84
N ASP A 8 -2.61 13.28 -5.91
CA ASP A 8 -2.58 12.24 -4.90
C ASP A 8 -1.87 11.01 -5.45
N LEU A 9 -0.77 10.65 -4.82
CA LEU A 9 0.00 9.45 -5.15
C LEU A 9 -0.51 8.28 -4.31
N TRP A 10 -0.97 7.24 -4.99
CA TRP A 10 -1.53 6.05 -4.39
C TRP A 10 -0.54 4.89 -4.50
N LEU A 11 -0.13 4.37 -3.35
CA LEU A 11 0.53 3.09 -3.21
C LEU A 11 -0.53 2.09 -2.78
N ILE A 12 -0.90 1.17 -3.66
CA ILE A 12 -1.98 0.20 -3.41
C ILE A 12 -1.36 -1.18 -3.35
N GLU A 13 -1.47 -1.83 -2.19
CA GLU A 13 -1.09 -3.23 -2.04
C GLU A 13 -2.31 -4.06 -1.68
N MET A 14 -2.51 -5.11 -2.47
CA MET A 14 -3.55 -6.10 -2.26
C MET A 14 -2.89 -7.46 -2.12
N LYS A 15 -3.15 -8.15 -1.01
CA LYS A 15 -2.70 -9.51 -0.75
C LYS A 15 -3.88 -10.35 -0.32
N ASP A 16 -4.01 -11.52 -0.94
CA ASP A 16 -5.03 -12.47 -0.61
C ASP A 16 -4.38 -13.78 -0.21
N TYR A 17 -4.39 -14.07 1.09
CA TYR A 17 -3.87 -15.30 1.66
C TYR A 17 -4.96 -16.33 1.91
N THR A 18 -6.18 -16.12 1.42
CA THR A 18 -7.30 -17.05 1.62
C THR A 18 -7.28 -18.22 0.64
N TYR A 19 -6.46 -18.22 -0.41
CA TYR A 19 -6.31 -19.39 -1.31
C TYR A 19 -5.74 -20.62 -0.57
N PRO A 20 -6.14 -21.86 -0.92
CA PRO A 20 -5.73 -23.08 -0.23
C PRO A 20 -4.23 -23.17 0.04
N ASP A 21 -3.39 -22.87 -0.96
CA ASP A 21 -1.94 -23.01 -0.86
C ASP A 21 -1.22 -21.71 -0.46
N ALA A 22 -1.97 -20.62 -0.23
CA ALA A 22 -1.36 -19.36 0.15
C ALA A 22 -0.81 -19.43 1.58
N GLN A 23 0.47 -19.05 1.71
CA GLN A 23 1.16 -18.91 2.98
C GLN A 23 1.30 -17.43 3.34
N GLN A 24 0.83 -17.07 4.53
CA GLN A 24 1.02 -15.73 5.06
C GLN A 24 2.45 -15.59 5.61
N PRO A 25 3.22 -14.57 5.19
CA PRO A 25 4.51 -14.27 5.81
C PRO A 25 4.36 -13.90 7.29
N GLN A 26 5.28 -14.37 8.13
CA GLN A 26 5.30 -14.03 9.56
C GLN A 26 5.54 -12.52 9.78
N GLU A 27 6.36 -11.90 8.92
CA GLU A 27 6.72 -10.47 9.01
C GLU A 27 6.02 -9.60 7.96
N LEU A 28 4.74 -9.87 7.72
CA LEU A 28 3.95 -9.15 6.72
C LEU A 28 4.04 -7.60 6.84
N PRO A 29 4.01 -6.97 8.04
CA PRO A 29 4.15 -5.52 8.18
C PRO A 29 5.47 -4.99 7.62
N VAL A 30 6.56 -5.67 7.95
CA VAL A 30 7.92 -5.27 7.55
C VAL A 30 8.05 -5.36 6.04
N ILE A 31 7.60 -6.46 5.45
CA ILE A 31 7.62 -6.67 3.99
C ILE A 31 6.81 -5.58 3.27
N LEU A 32 5.64 -5.22 3.80
CA LEU A 32 4.79 -4.18 3.23
C LEU A 32 5.43 -2.79 3.37
N GLY A 33 6.03 -2.49 4.53
CA GLY A 33 6.73 -1.22 4.79
C GLY A 33 7.91 -1.05 3.86
N GLN A 34 8.77 -2.07 3.75
CA GLN A 34 9.90 -2.12 2.83
C GLN A 34 9.46 -1.95 1.38
N LYS A 35 8.34 -2.58 0.97
CA LYS A 35 7.81 -2.43 -0.38
C LYS A 35 7.36 -0.99 -0.66
N ALA A 36 6.63 -0.37 0.27
CA ALA A 36 6.21 1.03 0.15
C ALA A 36 7.42 1.98 0.10
N ALA A 37 8.39 1.80 1.01
CA ALA A 37 9.63 2.57 1.06
C ALA A 37 10.47 2.40 -0.20
N GLY A 38 10.67 1.17 -0.66
CA GLY A 38 11.40 0.85 -1.89
C GLY A 38 10.73 1.45 -3.13
N THR A 39 9.40 1.45 -3.19
CA THR A 39 8.65 2.10 -4.26
C THR A 39 8.88 3.62 -4.27
N MET A 40 8.85 4.27 -3.09
CA MET A 40 9.16 5.70 -2.98
C MET A 40 10.61 6.02 -3.36
N ALA A 41 11.57 5.21 -2.90
CA ALA A 41 12.98 5.35 -3.24
C ALA A 41 13.23 5.17 -4.76
N LEU A 42 12.52 4.24 -5.38
CA LEU A 42 12.58 4.03 -6.82
C LEU A 42 12.04 5.24 -7.59
N LEU A 43 10.88 5.78 -7.18
CA LEU A 43 10.34 7.01 -7.79
C LEU A 43 11.33 8.18 -7.67
N TYR A 44 11.90 8.38 -6.47
CA TYR A 44 12.92 9.40 -6.24
C TYR A 44 14.17 9.23 -7.13
N SER A 45 14.60 7.98 -7.35
CA SER A 45 15.76 7.66 -8.17
C SER A 45 15.46 7.83 -9.67
N LEU A 46 14.29 7.37 -10.14
CA LEU A 46 13.85 7.48 -11.53
C LEU A 46 13.70 8.93 -11.96
N GLU A 47 13.19 9.79 -11.07
CA GLU A 47 13.10 11.24 -11.31
C GLU A 47 14.46 11.85 -11.71
N ARG A 48 15.55 11.32 -11.15
CA ARG A 48 16.93 11.79 -11.35
C ARG A 48 17.69 11.04 -12.44
N ALA A 49 17.05 10.08 -13.10
CA ALA A 49 17.68 9.30 -14.15
C ALA A 49 18.07 10.20 -15.34
N LYS A 50 19.27 9.97 -15.90
CA LYS A 50 19.77 10.74 -17.04
C LYS A 50 18.99 10.45 -18.33
N ALA A 51 18.67 9.18 -18.56
CA ALA A 51 17.91 8.75 -19.72
C ALA A 51 16.42 9.09 -19.57
N ASP A 52 15.83 9.64 -20.62
CA ASP A 52 14.39 9.89 -20.67
C ASP A 52 13.64 8.59 -20.92
N SER A 53 12.51 8.44 -20.21
CA SER A 53 11.63 7.27 -20.28
C SER A 53 10.26 7.63 -19.70
N GLU A 54 9.22 6.88 -20.08
CA GLU A 54 7.89 7.01 -19.49
C GLU A 54 7.92 6.86 -17.96
N ALA A 55 8.80 6.00 -17.44
CA ALA A 55 9.00 5.79 -16.01
C ALA A 55 9.56 7.04 -15.31
N LYS A 56 10.49 7.75 -15.96
CA LYS A 56 11.01 9.04 -15.46
C LYS A 56 9.93 10.11 -15.49
N GLU A 57 9.18 10.24 -16.59
CA GLU A 57 8.08 11.20 -16.68
C GLU A 57 7.00 10.96 -15.63
N PHE A 58 6.67 9.69 -15.37
CA PHE A 58 5.79 9.30 -14.28
C PHE A 58 6.36 9.71 -12.92
N ALA A 59 7.63 9.40 -12.65
CA ALA A 59 8.30 9.78 -11.41
C ALA A 59 8.35 11.31 -11.18
N VAL A 60 8.60 12.10 -12.22
CA VAL A 60 8.56 13.58 -12.17
C VAL A 60 7.16 14.07 -11.79
N ARG A 61 6.11 13.50 -12.38
CA ARG A 61 4.73 13.83 -12.00
C ARG A 61 4.42 13.45 -10.56
N CYS A 62 4.89 12.29 -10.10
CA CYS A 62 4.74 11.86 -8.71
C CYS A 62 5.38 12.82 -7.70
N ARG A 63 6.48 13.50 -8.04
CA ARG A 63 7.07 14.54 -7.16
C ARG A 63 6.15 15.72 -6.92
N ALA A 64 5.29 16.06 -7.89
CA ALA A 64 4.31 17.14 -7.74
C ALA A 64 3.09 16.75 -6.87
N ALA A 65 3.04 15.49 -6.41
CA ALA A 65 1.98 15.03 -5.51
C ALA A 65 2.02 15.79 -4.18
N LYS A 66 0.83 16.16 -3.68
CA LYS A 66 0.66 16.84 -2.39
C LYS A 66 0.50 15.84 -1.25
N ALA A 67 -0.07 14.66 -1.54
CA ALA A 67 -0.30 13.61 -0.58
C ALA A 67 0.13 12.25 -1.12
N ILE A 68 0.57 11.38 -0.21
CA ILE A 68 0.65 9.94 -0.46
C ILE A 68 -0.43 9.23 0.34
N HIS A 69 -1.10 8.29 -0.33
CA HIS A 69 -2.02 7.33 0.24
C HIS A 69 -1.42 5.94 0.11
N LEU A 70 -1.14 5.27 1.22
CA LEU A 70 -0.92 3.83 1.23
C LEU A 70 -2.25 3.14 1.54
N ALA A 71 -2.79 2.43 0.56
CA ALA A 71 -3.98 1.61 0.71
C ALA A 71 -3.61 0.13 0.76
N LEU A 72 -3.97 -0.53 1.88
CA LEU A 72 -3.69 -1.94 2.12
C LEU A 72 -4.98 -2.75 2.17
N HIS A 73 -5.11 -3.73 1.29
CA HIS A 73 -6.12 -4.78 1.39
C HIS A 73 -5.43 -6.11 1.63
N ILE A 74 -5.69 -6.73 2.78
CA ILE A 74 -5.10 -8.01 3.13
C ILE A 74 -6.22 -8.93 3.58
N GLU A 75 -6.38 -10.05 2.89
CA GLU A 75 -7.26 -11.13 3.34
C GLU A 75 -6.43 -12.26 3.92
N VAL A 76 -6.87 -12.81 5.05
CA VAL A 76 -6.21 -13.92 5.76
C VAL A 76 -7.22 -15.04 6.05
N LYS A 77 -6.75 -16.29 6.08
CA LYS A 77 -7.54 -17.45 6.54
C LYS A 77 -7.97 -17.24 8.00
N ASP A 78 -9.07 -17.84 8.43
CA ASP A 78 -9.71 -17.73 9.76
C ASP A 78 -10.79 -16.62 9.93
N ALA A 79 -11.52 -16.28 8.86
CA ALA A 79 -12.75 -15.45 8.91
C ALA A 79 -12.63 -14.14 9.70
N GLY A 80 -11.43 -13.55 9.72
CA GLY A 80 -11.16 -12.33 10.44
C GLY A 80 -10.96 -12.40 11.95
N ARG A 81 -10.83 -13.58 12.56
CA ARG A 81 -10.50 -13.68 13.99
C ARG A 81 -9.07 -13.21 14.32
N LYS A 82 -8.10 -13.44 13.42
CA LYS A 82 -6.74 -12.88 13.51
C LYS A 82 -6.63 -11.46 12.94
N GLU A 83 -7.68 -10.92 12.31
CA GLU A 83 -7.69 -9.55 11.77
C GLU A 83 -7.58 -8.47 12.86
N LYS A 84 -7.88 -8.79 14.14
CA LYS A 84 -7.60 -7.88 15.27
C LYS A 84 -6.11 -7.54 15.42
N GLN A 85 -5.19 -8.37 14.91
CA GLN A 85 -3.77 -8.03 14.86
C GLN A 85 -3.44 -6.99 13.77
N ILE A 86 -4.32 -6.78 12.77
CA ILE A 86 -4.08 -5.87 11.64
C ILE A 86 -4.04 -4.40 12.07
N HIS A 87 -4.81 -4.00 13.08
CA HIS A 87 -4.65 -2.66 13.68
C HIS A 87 -3.22 -2.45 14.22
N GLY A 88 -2.60 -3.48 14.82
CA GLY A 88 -1.21 -3.45 15.26
C GLY A 88 -0.20 -3.44 14.11
N LEU A 89 -0.55 -4.01 12.94
CA LEU A 89 0.31 -3.98 11.75
C LEU A 89 0.45 -2.57 11.16
N LEU A 90 -0.60 -1.73 11.23
CA LEU A 90 -0.63 -0.44 10.54
C LEU A 90 0.13 0.68 11.25
N SER A 91 0.25 0.63 12.58
CA SER A 91 0.89 1.72 13.34
C SER A 91 2.38 1.86 13.02
N PRO A 92 3.21 0.80 13.07
CA PRO A 92 4.63 0.91 12.72
C PRO A 92 4.84 1.32 11.25
N LEU A 93 4.00 0.79 10.35
CA LEU A 93 3.97 1.14 8.93
C LEU A 93 3.69 2.64 8.72
N THR A 94 2.75 3.21 9.48
CA THR A 94 2.39 4.63 9.37
C THR A 94 3.56 5.54 9.70
N ASP A 95 4.32 5.23 10.76
CA ASP A 95 5.44 6.04 11.18
C ASP A 95 6.63 5.95 10.21
N GLU A 96 6.91 4.75 9.70
CA GLU A 96 7.98 4.54 8.72
C GLU A 96 7.69 5.28 7.40
N ILE A 97 6.46 5.18 6.89
CA ILE A 97 6.08 5.86 5.64
C ILE A 97 6.02 7.36 5.85
N ARG A 98 5.58 7.84 7.02
CA ARG A 98 5.63 9.27 7.35
C ARG A 98 7.07 9.78 7.37
N LYS A 99 8.01 9.01 7.90
CA LYS A 99 9.45 9.37 7.91
C LYS A 99 9.99 9.46 6.48
N VAL A 100 9.76 8.45 5.65
CA VAL A 100 10.22 8.46 4.25
C VAL A 100 9.52 9.57 3.46
N GLY A 101 8.21 9.75 3.67
CA GLY A 101 7.41 10.78 3.02
C GLY A 101 7.93 12.19 3.28
N LYS A 102 8.33 12.49 4.52
CA LYS A 102 9.02 13.74 4.87
C LYS A 102 10.33 13.91 4.11
N THR A 103 11.16 12.87 4.04
CA THR A 103 12.46 12.91 3.35
C THR A 103 12.32 13.24 1.87
N ILE A 104 11.25 12.78 1.21
CA ILE A 104 11.00 13.04 -0.21
C ILE A 104 10.11 14.27 -0.46
N GLY A 105 9.83 15.07 0.58
CA GLY A 105 9.17 16.37 0.45
C GLY A 105 7.64 16.33 0.40
N LEU A 106 7.01 15.25 0.86
CA LEU A 106 5.56 15.12 0.83
C LEU A 106 4.92 15.74 2.07
N SER A 107 3.86 16.51 1.83
CA SER A 107 3.20 17.27 2.90
C SER A 107 2.29 16.42 3.79
N LYS A 108 1.75 15.32 3.25
CA LYS A 108 0.77 14.46 3.93
C LYS A 108 0.98 12.99 3.55
N THR A 109 0.87 12.12 4.55
CA THR A 109 0.92 10.66 4.40
C THR A 109 -0.27 10.06 5.11
N TRP A 110 -1.10 9.35 4.36
CA TRP A 110 -2.25 8.63 4.87
C TRP A 110 -2.05 7.14 4.65
N VAL A 111 -2.28 6.36 5.70
CA VAL A 111 -2.34 4.90 5.60
C VAL A 111 -3.79 4.50 5.87
N THR A 112 -4.32 3.63 5.04
CA THR A 112 -5.66 3.07 5.17
C THR A 112 -5.63 1.58 4.93
N SER A 113 -6.52 0.85 5.61
CA SER A 113 -6.84 -0.53 5.26
C SER A 113 -8.34 -0.75 5.24
N THR A 114 -8.78 -1.89 4.74
CA THR A 114 -10.23 -2.20 4.68
C THR A 114 -10.82 -2.34 6.07
N LEU A 115 -9.98 -2.70 7.04
CA LEU A 115 -10.35 -2.95 8.42
C LEU A 115 -10.16 -1.71 9.31
N ALA A 116 -9.26 -0.82 8.91
CA ALA A 116 -9.03 0.48 9.55
C ALA A 116 -9.11 1.58 8.46
N PRO A 117 -10.32 1.90 7.99
CA PRO A 117 -10.50 2.92 6.97
C PRO A 117 -10.09 4.28 7.51
N ASN A 118 -9.31 5.02 6.73
CA ASN A 118 -8.98 6.40 7.04
C ASN A 118 -10.01 7.34 6.36
N PRO A 119 -10.65 8.28 7.08
CA PRO A 119 -11.61 9.22 6.47
C PRO A 119 -11.03 10.07 5.34
N HIS A 120 -9.71 10.28 5.33
CA HIS A 120 -9.02 11.04 4.29
C HIS A 120 -8.65 10.23 3.05
N THR A 121 -8.96 8.93 3.03
CA THR A 121 -8.73 8.07 1.87
C THR A 121 -10.09 7.57 1.35
N PRO A 122 -10.60 8.10 0.22
CA PRO A 122 -11.86 7.64 -0.38
C PRO A 122 -11.69 6.28 -1.09
N TRP A 123 -11.20 5.28 -0.36
CA TRP A 123 -10.88 3.96 -0.88
C TRP A 123 -11.81 2.91 -0.26
N ARG A 124 -12.29 2.00 -1.09
CA ARG A 124 -13.09 0.84 -0.69
C ARG A 124 -12.55 -0.39 -1.38
N ALA A 125 -12.45 -1.48 -0.63
CA ALA A 125 -12.19 -2.81 -1.19
C ALA A 125 -13.46 -3.66 -1.08
N ARG A 126 -13.67 -4.53 -2.05
CA ARG A 126 -14.74 -5.53 -2.04
C ARG A 126 -14.20 -6.86 -2.52
N ARG A 127 -14.71 -7.94 -1.94
CA ARG A 127 -14.49 -9.29 -2.45
C ARG A 127 -15.18 -9.45 -3.79
N ASP A 128 -14.54 -10.16 -4.70
CA ASP A 128 -15.15 -10.59 -5.95
C ASP A 128 -16.03 -11.83 -5.67
N PRO A 129 -17.37 -11.72 -5.77
CA PRO A 129 -18.27 -12.82 -5.44
C PRO A 129 -18.10 -14.02 -6.38
N GLU A 130 -17.76 -13.80 -7.66
CA GLU A 130 -17.65 -14.87 -8.66
C GLU A 130 -16.44 -15.77 -8.39
N ARG A 131 -15.41 -15.24 -7.75
CA ARG A 131 -14.18 -15.97 -7.46
C ARG A 131 -14.18 -16.60 -6.08
N ARG A 132 -15.13 -16.26 -5.20
CA ARG A 132 -15.07 -16.62 -3.78
C ARG A 132 -15.04 -18.12 -3.51
N ALA A 133 -15.66 -18.92 -4.37
CA ALA A 133 -15.64 -20.38 -4.24
C ALA A 133 -14.21 -20.99 -4.30
N ARG A 134 -13.21 -20.24 -4.76
CA ARG A 134 -11.80 -20.67 -4.83
C ARG A 134 -11.00 -20.39 -3.56
N HIS A 135 -11.60 -19.74 -2.58
CA HIS A 135 -10.95 -19.28 -1.35
C HIS A 135 -11.35 -20.16 -0.18
N VAL A 136 -10.48 -20.23 0.81
CA VAL A 136 -10.63 -20.97 2.06
C VAL A 136 -10.64 -19.95 3.20
N ASP A 137 -11.85 -19.62 3.64
CA ASP A 137 -12.06 -18.60 4.67
C ASP A 137 -11.91 -19.16 6.10
N ARG A 138 -11.77 -20.48 6.22
CA ARG A 138 -11.79 -21.25 7.47
C ARG A 138 -10.56 -22.10 7.67
#